data_AF-A0A946UMR6-F1
#
_entry.id   AF-A0A946UMR6-F1
#
_cell.length_a   1.000
_cell.length_b   1.000
_cell.length_c   1.000
_cell.angle_alpha   90.00
_cell.angle_beta   90.00
_cell.angle_gamma   90.00
#
_symmetry.space_group_name_H-M   'P 1'
#
loop_
_entity.id
_entity.type
_entity.pdbx_description
1 polymer ?
#
loop_
_entity_poly.entity_id
_entity_poly.type
_entity_poly.pdbx_seq_one_letter_code
_entity_poly.pdbx_strand_id
1 'polypeptide(L)'
;STWRILLITSIALSLSVTRVSQLPSATALGTALIYVFVAGMGARASIEGFAQAPAFLLGAFVWIFIHGAFCLLGARIFRVDVHSAAIASAANIGAAASAPIVAAFHRPSLVPVSILMALIGYALGNYLAPLTGHLARMAVGQPA
;
A
#
# COMPACT_ATOMS: atom_id res chain seq x y z
N SER A 1 10.16 11.49 9.95
CA SER A 1 9.39 11.64 11.21
C SER A 1 7.93 11.39 10.91
N THR A 2 7.30 10.51 11.69
CA THR A 2 5.91 10.05 11.52
C THR A 2 4.91 11.20 11.40
N TRP A 3 5.09 12.27 12.18
CA TRP A 3 4.22 13.44 12.15
C TRP A 3 4.14 14.11 10.77
N ARG A 4 5.26 14.14 10.02
CA ARG A 4 5.29 14.69 8.66
C ARG A 4 4.41 13.86 7.71
N ILE A 5 4.48 12.53 7.81
CA ILE A 5 3.68 11.62 6.97
C ILE A 5 2.19 11.82 7.26
N LEU A 6 1.82 11.88 8.54
CA LEU A 6 0.43 12.09 8.96
C LEU A 6 -0.12 13.44 8.49
N LEU A 7 0.64 14.52 8.69
CA LEU A 7 0.23 15.86 8.23
C LEU A 7 0.05 15.93 6.72
N ILE A 8 1.03 15.42 5.96
CA ILE A 8 0.97 15.42 4.49
C ILE A 8 -0.24 14.60 4.02
N THR A 9 -0.49 13.43 4.64
CA THR A 9 -1.65 12.59 4.32
C THR A 9 -2.96 13.32 4.61
N SER A 10 -3.10 13.94 5.79
CA SER A 10 -4.30 14.69 6.17
C SER A 10 -4.57 15.87 5.21
N ILE A 11 -3.53 16.63 4.86
CA ILE A 11 -3.64 17.76 3.92
C ILE A 11 -4.00 17.25 2.52
N ALA A 12 -3.33 16.21 2.03
CA ALA A 12 -3.61 15.64 0.71
C ALA A 12 -5.06 15.12 0.60
N LEU A 13 -5.55 14.41 1.62
CA LEU A 13 -6.95 13.94 1.68
C LEU A 13 -7.93 15.12 1.72
N SER A 14 -7.64 16.14 2.53
CA SER A 14 -8.46 17.34 2.62
C SER A 14 -8.53 18.09 1.29
N LEU A 15 -7.40 18.23 0.59
CA LEU A 15 -7.36 18.86 -0.73
C LEU A 15 -8.01 18.00 -1.82
N SER A 16 -7.97 16.66 -1.69
CA SER A 16 -8.56 15.73 -2.64
C SER A 16 -10.08 15.86 -2.78
N VAL A 17 -10.77 16.39 -1.76
CA VAL A 17 -12.23 16.65 -1.81
C VAL A 17 -12.56 18.07 -2.29
N THR A 18 -11.54 18.91 -2.56
CA THR A 18 -11.72 20.27 -3.08
C THR A 18 -11.56 20.33 -4.59
N ARG A 19 -11.84 21.51 -5.18
CA ARG A 19 -11.66 21.79 -6.62
C ARG A 19 -10.22 21.60 -7.11
N VAL A 20 -9.24 21.59 -6.21
CA VAL A 20 -7.82 21.32 -6.55
C VAL A 20 -7.64 19.94 -7.18
N SER A 21 -8.45 18.95 -6.81
CA SER A 21 -8.41 17.61 -7.40
C SER A 21 -8.81 17.55 -8.87
N GLN A 22 -9.50 18.58 -9.37
CA GLN A 22 -10.01 18.66 -10.74
C GLN A 22 -9.12 19.51 -11.66
N LEU A 23 -7.96 19.96 -11.17
CA LEU A 23 -7.03 20.72 -11.99
C LEU A 23 -6.56 19.89 -13.20
N PRO A 24 -6.37 20.52 -14.37
CA PRO A 24 -5.85 19.83 -15.54
C PRO A 24 -4.57 19.07 -15.22
N SER A 25 -4.50 17.82 -15.67
CA SER A 25 -3.32 16.95 -15.49
C SER A 25 -2.99 16.55 -14.04
N ALA A 26 -3.86 16.79 -13.05
CA ALA A 26 -3.60 16.39 -11.66
C ALA A 26 -3.28 14.89 -11.52
N THR A 27 -4.03 14.02 -12.20
CA THR A 27 -3.79 12.56 -12.21
C THR A 27 -2.48 12.19 -12.92
N ALA A 28 -2.16 12.86 -14.03
CA ALA A 28 -0.93 12.59 -14.79
C ALA A 28 0.32 13.00 -13.99
N LEU A 29 0.29 14.19 -13.38
CA LEU A 29 1.34 14.68 -12.48
C LEU A 29 1.49 13.78 -11.25
N GLY A 30 0.38 13.40 -10.62
CA GLY A 30 0.39 12.49 -9.47
C GLY A 30 1.05 11.15 -9.81
N THR A 31 0.67 10.55 -10.94
CA THR A 31 1.27 9.29 -11.44
C THR A 31 2.77 9.45 -11.72
N ALA A 32 3.18 10.55 -12.37
CA ALA A 32 4.58 10.82 -12.67
C ALA A 32 5.42 10.95 -11.39
N LEU A 33 4.92 11.67 -10.38
CA LEU A 33 5.59 11.81 -9.08
C LEU A 33 5.71 10.47 -8.35
N ILE A 34 4.69 9.61 -8.41
CA ILE A 34 4.74 8.24 -7.86
C ILE A 34 5.84 7.44 -8.54
N TYR A 35 5.98 7.52 -9.87
CA TYR A 35 7.06 6.81 -10.57
C TYR A 35 8.45 7.30 -10.18
N VAL A 36 8.65 8.61 -10.04
CA VAL A 36 9.92 9.17 -9.53
C VAL A 36 10.20 8.69 -8.11
N PHE A 37 9.19 8.66 -7.24
CA PHE A 37 9.31 8.16 -5.88
C PHE A 37 9.70 6.67 -5.83
N VAL A 38 9.01 5.82 -6.60
CA VAL A 38 9.28 4.38 -6.68
C VAL A 38 10.68 4.11 -7.24
N ALA A 39 11.08 4.82 -8.31
CA ALA A 39 12.43 4.72 -8.85
C ALA A 39 13.48 5.13 -7.79
N GLY A 40 13.22 6.20 -7.05
CA GLY A 40 14.10 6.66 -5.97
C GLY A 40 14.16 5.73 -4.76
N MET A 41 13.10 4.97 -4.46
CA MET A 41 13.12 3.92 -3.45
C MET A 41 13.93 2.71 -3.94
N GLY A 42 13.71 2.29 -5.19
CA GLY A 42 14.44 1.17 -5.79
C GLY A 42 15.95 1.44 -5.89
N ALA A 43 16.34 2.65 -6.28
CA ALA A 43 17.76 3.05 -6.36
C ALA A 43 18.47 3.05 -5.00
N ARG A 44 17.72 3.18 -3.89
CA ARG A 44 18.25 3.14 -2.52
C ARG A 44 18.11 1.77 -1.85
N ALA A 45 17.43 0.82 -2.49
CA ALA A 45 17.28 -0.52 -1.96
C ALA A 45 18.63 -1.25 -2.02
N SER A 46 19.12 -1.71 -0.88
CA SER A 46 20.29 -2.56 -0.78
C SER A 46 19.92 -3.94 -0.23
N ILE A 47 20.60 -4.97 -0.72
CA ILE A 47 20.48 -6.37 -0.26
C ILE A 47 21.53 -6.64 0.85
N GLU A 48 22.45 -5.70 1.05
CA GLU A 48 23.47 -5.77 2.07
C GLU A 48 22.84 -5.89 3.46
N GLY A 49 23.31 -6.85 4.27
CA GLY A 49 22.76 -7.11 5.59
C GLY A 49 21.55 -8.06 5.64
N PHE A 50 21.02 -8.54 4.50
CA PHE A 50 19.91 -9.53 4.52
C PHE A 50 20.27 -10.81 5.29
N ALA A 51 21.51 -11.29 5.14
CA ALA A 51 22.00 -12.46 5.89
C ALA A 51 22.10 -12.21 7.40
N GLN A 52 22.16 -10.95 7.83
CA GLN A 52 22.30 -10.56 9.24
C GLN A 52 20.95 -10.39 9.94
N ALA A 53 19.84 -10.33 9.18
CA ALA A 53 18.48 -10.17 9.70
C ALA A 53 17.51 -11.29 9.25
N PRO A 54 17.86 -12.59 9.45
CA PRO A 54 17.04 -13.71 8.95
C PRO A 54 15.63 -13.73 9.58
N ALA A 55 15.50 -13.32 10.84
CA ALA A 55 14.20 -13.22 11.51
C ALA A 55 13.27 -12.18 10.85
N PHE A 56 13.82 -11.06 10.38
CA PHE A 56 13.05 -10.02 9.70
C PHE A 56 12.56 -10.52 8.33
N LEU A 57 13.42 -11.21 7.58
CA LEU A 57 13.07 -11.80 6.30
C LEU A 57 11.98 -12.88 6.45
N LEU A 58 12.12 -13.76 7.44
CA LEU A 58 11.09 -14.76 7.78
C LEU A 58 9.76 -14.08 8.15
N GLY A 59 9.81 -13.01 8.94
CA GLY A 59 8.63 -12.21 9.27
C GLY A 59 7.93 -11.67 8.02
N ALA A 60 8.69 -11.18 7.03
CA ALA A 60 8.13 -10.71 5.77
C ALA A 60 7.42 -11.83 4.98
N PHE A 61 8.02 -13.02 4.91
CA PHE A 61 7.38 -14.19 4.27
C PHE A 61 6.09 -14.61 4.99
N VAL A 62 6.13 -14.70 6.33
CA VAL A 62 4.96 -15.03 7.14
C VAL A 62 3.85 -14.00 6.93
N TRP A 63 4.18 -12.70 6.89
CA TRP A 63 3.22 -11.64 6.65
C TRP A 63 2.56 -11.75 5.25
N ILE A 64 3.34 -11.95 4.19
CA ILE A 64 2.80 -12.12 2.83
C ILE A 64 1.93 -13.37 2.73
N PHE A 65 2.34 -14.46 3.40
CA PHE A 65 1.55 -15.70 3.46
C PHE A 65 0.20 -15.46 4.14
N ILE A 66 0.19 -14.83 5.32
CA ILE A 66 -1.04 -14.49 6.04
C ILE A 66 -1.93 -13.60 5.18
N HIS A 67 -1.38 -12.54 4.58
CA HIS A 67 -2.10 -11.64 3.67
C HIS A 67 -2.76 -12.42 2.51
N GLY A 68 -1.99 -13.28 1.84
CA GLY A 68 -2.49 -14.11 0.75
C GLY A 68 -3.61 -15.06 1.20
N ALA A 69 -3.46 -15.70 2.35
CA ALA A 69 -4.48 -16.56 2.93
C ALA A 69 -5.79 -15.80 3.22
N PHE A 70 -5.69 -14.59 3.79
CA PHE A 70 -6.86 -13.72 4.01
C PHE A 70 -7.52 -13.30 2.69
N CYS A 71 -6.75 -12.92 1.67
CA CYS A 71 -7.29 -12.58 0.36
C CYS A 71 -8.02 -13.77 -0.30
N LEU A 72 -7.44 -14.96 -0.25
CA LEU A 72 -8.07 -16.18 -0.81
C LEU A 72 -9.31 -16.61 -0.03
N LEU A 73 -9.27 -16.51 1.31
CA LEU A 73 -10.42 -16.77 2.15
C LEU A 73 -11.55 -15.78 1.85
N GLY A 74 -11.23 -14.49 1.75
CA GLY A 74 -12.18 -13.45 1.34
C GLY A 74 -12.76 -13.74 -0.04
N ALA A 75 -11.93 -14.09 -1.02
CA ALA A 75 -12.39 -14.45 -2.36
C ALA A 75 -13.38 -15.62 -2.33
N ARG A 76 -13.13 -16.63 -1.47
CA ARG A 76 -14.03 -17.77 -1.29
C ARG A 76 -15.35 -17.39 -0.61
N ILE A 77 -15.32 -16.56 0.42
CA ILE A 77 -16.51 -16.11 1.16
C ILE A 77 -17.40 -15.25 0.26
N PHE A 78 -16.81 -14.25 -0.41
CA PHE A 78 -17.53 -13.30 -1.26
C PHE A 78 -17.77 -13.83 -2.68
N ARG A 79 -17.31 -15.05 -2.99
CA ARG A 79 -17.42 -15.69 -4.31
C ARG A 79 -16.84 -14.82 -5.43
N VAL A 80 -15.69 -14.23 -5.17
CA VAL A 80 -14.94 -13.38 -6.09
C VAL A 80 -13.91 -14.24 -6.85
N ASP A 81 -13.69 -13.93 -8.12
CA ASP A 81 -12.72 -14.65 -8.94
C ASP A 81 -11.26 -14.36 -8.53
N VAL A 82 -10.36 -15.28 -8.88
CA VAL A 82 -8.95 -15.22 -8.52
C VAL A 82 -8.25 -13.99 -9.12
N HIS A 83 -8.67 -13.50 -10.29
CA HIS A 83 -8.06 -12.30 -10.88
C HIS A 83 -8.42 -11.03 -10.09
N SER A 84 -9.67 -10.91 -9.68
CA SER A 84 -10.11 -9.82 -8.80
C SER A 84 -9.40 -9.88 -7.43
N ALA A 85 -9.20 -11.08 -6.88
CA ALA A 85 -8.41 -11.28 -5.66
C ALA A 85 -6.93 -10.88 -5.85
N ALA A 86 -6.34 -11.21 -7.01
CA ALA A 86 -4.97 -10.83 -7.36
C ALA A 86 -4.83 -9.31 -7.51
N ILE A 87 -5.79 -8.63 -8.15
CA ILE A 87 -5.83 -7.16 -8.26
C ILE A 87 -5.93 -6.53 -6.86
N ALA A 88 -6.79 -7.07 -5.99
CA ALA A 88 -6.93 -6.57 -4.62
C ALA A 88 -5.65 -6.77 -3.80
N SER A 89 -4.98 -7.91 -3.94
CA SER A 89 -3.69 -8.17 -3.30
C SER A 89 -2.61 -7.20 -3.81
N ALA A 90 -2.53 -6.99 -5.12
CA ALA A 90 -1.61 -6.03 -5.73
C ALA A 90 -1.86 -4.59 -5.26
N ALA A 91 -3.13 -4.19 -5.09
CA ALA A 91 -3.51 -2.89 -4.52
C ALA A 91 -3.02 -2.70 -3.07
N ASN A 92 -2.92 -3.77 -2.29
CA ASN A 92 -2.50 -3.69 -0.89
C ASN A 92 -0.98 -3.81 -0.69
N ILE A 93 -0.30 -4.65 -1.49
CA ILE A 93 1.14 -4.92 -1.35
C ILE A 93 1.98 -4.03 -2.25
N GLY A 94 1.63 -3.97 -3.55
CA GLY A 94 2.38 -3.23 -4.56
C GLY A 94 1.79 -1.85 -4.87
N ALA A 95 0.68 -1.50 -4.23
CA ALA A 95 0.02 -0.21 -4.21
C ALA A 95 -0.20 0.45 -5.59
N ALA A 96 -0.28 1.78 -5.64
CA ALA A 96 -0.63 2.54 -6.84
C ALA A 96 0.37 2.37 -8.01
N ALA A 97 1.55 1.80 -7.76
CA ALA A 97 2.56 1.54 -8.78
C ALA A 97 2.27 0.29 -9.62
N SER A 98 1.73 -0.77 -9.01
CA SER A 98 1.59 -2.08 -9.68
C SER A 98 0.15 -2.55 -9.82
N ALA A 99 -0.76 -2.13 -8.93
CA ALA A 99 -2.16 -2.53 -8.99
C ALA A 99 -2.86 -2.16 -10.32
N PRO A 100 -2.65 -0.94 -10.88
CA PRO A 100 -3.27 -0.57 -12.15
C PRO A 100 -2.74 -1.40 -13.32
N ILE A 101 -1.47 -1.84 -13.26
CA ILE A 101 -0.84 -2.67 -14.29
C ILE A 101 -1.44 -4.08 -14.26
N VAL A 102 -1.55 -4.68 -13.07
CA VAL A 102 -2.19 -5.99 -12.89
C VAL A 102 -3.66 -5.95 -13.31
N ALA A 103 -4.38 -4.87 -12.96
CA ALA A 103 -5.76 -4.66 -13.37
C ALA A 103 -5.90 -4.50 -14.89
N ALA A 104 -5.05 -3.68 -15.53
CA ALA A 104 -5.09 -3.46 -16.97
C ALA A 104 -4.87 -4.75 -17.77
N PHE A 105 -4.03 -5.67 -17.26
CA PHE A 105 -3.79 -6.96 -17.90
C PHE A 105 -4.98 -7.92 -17.80
N HIS A 106 -5.69 -7.94 -16.67
CA HIS A 106 -6.76 -8.92 -16.42
C HIS A 106 -8.16 -8.38 -16.71
N ARG A 107 -8.48 -7.18 -16.21
CA ARG A 107 -9.79 -6.52 -16.34
C ARG A 107 -9.60 -5.01 -16.37
N PRO A 108 -9.45 -4.39 -17.56
CA PRO A 108 -9.23 -2.94 -17.70
C PRO A 108 -10.29 -2.08 -16.99
N SER A 109 -11.53 -2.56 -16.89
CA SER A 109 -12.61 -1.89 -16.16
C SER A 109 -12.35 -1.73 -14.65
N LEU A 110 -11.45 -2.55 -14.08
CA LEU A 110 -11.06 -2.49 -12.67
C LEU A 110 -9.85 -1.59 -12.42
N VAL A 111 -9.25 -0.99 -13.45
CA VAL A 111 -8.10 -0.08 -13.29
C VAL A 111 -8.42 1.09 -12.34
N PRO A 112 -9.52 1.86 -12.53
CA PRO A 112 -9.86 2.96 -11.61
C PRO A 112 -10.11 2.48 -10.18
N VAL A 113 -10.77 1.32 -10.03
CA VAL A 113 -11.06 0.71 -8.73
C VAL A 113 -9.76 0.31 -8.01
N SER A 114 -8.80 -0.26 -8.74
CA SER A 114 -7.50 -0.65 -8.19
C SER A 114 -6.68 0.56 -7.70
N ILE A 115 -6.73 1.68 -8.43
CA ILE A 115 -6.08 2.94 -8.02
C ILE A 115 -6.72 3.45 -6.73
N LEU A 116 -8.05 3.53 -6.69
CA LEU A 116 -8.77 4.01 -5.51
C LEU A 116 -8.49 3.14 -4.28
N MET A 117 -8.54 1.82 -4.44
CA MET A 117 -8.25 0.86 -3.37
C MET A 117 -6.82 1.04 -2.82
N ALA A 118 -5.83 1.19 -3.71
CA ALA A 118 -4.45 1.41 -3.31
C ALA A 118 -4.26 2.73 -2.55
N LEU A 119 -4.92 3.81 -2.99
CA LEU A 119 -4.86 5.11 -2.32
C LEU A 119 -5.52 5.08 -0.94
N ILE A 120 -6.66 4.40 -0.80
CA ILE A 120 -7.31 4.17 0.50
C ILE A 120 -6.39 3.36 1.41
N GLY A 121 -5.78 2.30 0.89
CA GLY A 121 -4.81 1.49 1.63
C GLY A 121 -3.63 2.31 2.14
N TYR A 122 -3.06 3.20 1.31
CA TYR A 122 -2.00 4.12 1.73
C TYR A 122 -2.45 5.09 2.83
N ALA A 123 -3.61 5.71 2.66
CA ALA A 123 -4.16 6.63 3.64
C ALA A 123 -4.33 5.93 4.99
N LEU A 124 -5.01 4.79 5.02
CA LEU A 124 -5.21 4.00 6.23
C LEU A 124 -3.89 3.52 6.83
N GLY A 125 -2.98 3.00 5.99
CA GLY A 125 -1.68 2.51 6.40
C GLY A 125 -0.85 3.57 7.13
N ASN A 126 -0.89 4.83 6.69
CA ASN A 126 -0.16 5.91 7.32
C ASN A 126 -0.60 6.16 8.77
N TYR A 127 -1.90 5.99 9.10
CA TYR A 127 -2.40 6.12 10.48
C TYR A 127 -2.29 4.81 11.27
N LEU A 128 -2.56 3.67 10.64
CA LEU A 128 -2.57 2.37 11.32
C LEU A 128 -1.16 1.87 11.64
N ALA A 129 -0.16 2.16 10.82
CA ALA A 129 1.22 1.73 11.08
C ALA A 129 1.76 2.19 12.46
N PRO A 130 1.72 3.48 12.83
CA PRO A 130 2.18 3.91 14.15
C PRO A 130 1.29 3.38 15.28
N LEU A 131 -0.02 3.21 15.05
CA LEU A 131 -0.93 2.61 16.02
C LEU A 131 -0.55 1.15 16.30
N THR A 132 -0.39 0.33 15.26
CA THR A 132 0.04 -1.06 15.39
C THR A 132 1.40 -1.16 16.06
N GLY A 133 2.33 -0.27 15.73
CA GLY A 133 3.63 -0.18 16.40
C GLY A 133 3.51 0.14 17.90
N HIS A 134 2.55 1.00 18.28
CA HIS A 134 2.29 1.30 19.69
C HIS A 134 1.66 0.12 20.44
N LEU A 135 0.67 -0.53 19.83
CA LEU A 135 0.04 -1.73 20.37
C LEU A 135 1.04 -2.88 20.55
N ALA A 136 1.94 -3.07 19.59
CA ALA A 136 3.01 -4.06 19.69
C ALA A 136 3.96 -3.76 20.86
N ARG A 137 4.35 -2.49 21.08
CA ARG A 137 5.17 -2.11 22.24
C ARG A 137 4.45 -2.39 23.57
N MET A 138 3.16 -2.09 23.65
CA MET A 138 2.33 -2.39 24.82
C MET A 138 2.25 -3.90 25.09
N ALA A 139 2.05 -4.71 24.05
CA ALA A 139 1.96 -6.17 24.17
C ALA A 139 3.26 -6.81 24.68
N VAL A 140 4.42 -6.20 24.39
CA VAL A 140 5.74 -6.66 24.84
C VAL A 140 6.15 -6.00 26.17
N GLY A 141 5.33 -5.12 26.74
CA GLY A 141 5.59 -4.46 28.02
C GLY A 141 6.72 -3.41 27.98
N GLN A 142 7.04 -2.87 26.80
CA GLN A 142 8.06 -1.83 26.69
C GLN A 142 7.50 -0.46 27.13
N PRO A 143 8.19 0.28 28.01
CA PRO A 143 7.77 1.63 28.41
C PRO A 143 7.82 2.60 27.21
N ALA A 144 6.96 3.63 27.29
CA ALA A 144 6.74 4.62 26.23
C ALA A 144 7.94 5.53 25.94
#